data_AF-A0A4R0GWR3-F1
#
_entry.id   AF-A0A4R0GWR3-F1
#
_cell.length_a   1.000
_cell.length_b   1.000
_cell.length_c   1.000
_cell.angle_alpha   90.00
_cell.angle_beta   90.00
_cell.angle_gamma   90.00
#
_symmetry.space_group_name_H-M   'P 1'
#
loop_
_entity.id
_entity.type
_entity.pdbx_description
1 polymer ?
#
loop_
_entity_poly.entity_id
_entity_poly.type
_entity_poly.pdbx_seq_one_letter_code
_entity_poly.pdbx_strand_id
1 'polypeptide(L)'
;MSLSQPTDAELDVMIRARLASIGIDLEQLPAGSAPDPDTGSPGRDSVLASLRGFMRTTVLPLSSYTFAADARLAQQAAPPKLYPSIDVVREA
;
A
#
# COMPACT_ATOMS: atom_id res chain seq x y z
N MET A 1 -8.50 -7.60 18.26
CA MET A 1 -7.42 -8.43 17.69
C MET A 1 -6.37 -7.48 17.15
N SER A 2 -5.14 -7.49 17.66
CA SER A 2 -4.06 -6.71 17.04
C SER A 2 -3.58 -7.47 15.81
N LEU A 3 -3.62 -6.84 14.65
CA LEU A 3 -2.99 -7.39 13.45
C LEU A 3 -1.48 -7.32 13.65
N SER A 4 -0.82 -8.47 13.76
CA SER A 4 0.64 -8.54 13.79
C SER A 4 1.18 -8.01 12.47
N GLN A 5 2.27 -7.23 12.52
CA GLN A 5 2.93 -6.73 11.32
C GLN A 5 3.47 -7.92 10.50
N PRO A 6 3.38 -7.88 9.17
CA PRO A 6 3.95 -8.92 8.32
C PRO A 6 5.45 -9.07 8.55
N THR A 7 5.92 -10.32 8.54
CA THR A 7 7.34 -10.64 8.52
C THR A 7 7.97 -10.28 7.19
N ASP A 8 9.29 -10.23 7.16
CA ASP A 8 10.05 -9.90 5.95
C ASP A 8 9.84 -10.93 4.82
N ALA A 9 9.77 -12.21 5.16
CA ALA A 9 9.51 -13.27 4.18
C ALA A 9 8.10 -13.17 3.58
N GLU A 10 7.09 -12.85 4.40
CA GLU A 10 5.71 -12.63 3.92
C GLU A 10 5.64 -11.40 3.00
N LEU A 11 6.36 -10.32 3.34
CA LEU A 11 6.46 -9.15 2.46
C LEU A 11 7.15 -9.49 1.14
N ASP A 12 8.23 -10.27 1.17
CA ASP A 12 8.94 -10.65 -0.06
C ASP A 12 8.04 -11.45 -1.02
N VAL A 13 7.25 -12.39 -0.49
CA VAL A 13 6.26 -13.14 -1.28
C VAL A 13 5.23 -12.19 -1.89
N MET A 14 4.65 -11.29 -1.09
CA MET A 14 3.68 -10.31 -1.58
C MET A 14 4.27 -9.37 -2.64
N ILE A 15 5.50 -8.88 -2.41
CA ILE A 15 6.20 -7.96 -3.31
C ILE A 15 6.46 -8.65 -4.64
N ARG A 16 7.03 -9.86 -4.64
CA ARG A 16 7.30 -10.63 -5.86
C ARG A 16 6.02 -10.92 -6.65
N ALA A 17 4.97 -11.37 -5.96
CA ALA A 17 3.68 -11.62 -6.60
C ALA A 17 3.09 -10.35 -7.22
N ARG A 18 3.16 -9.22 -6.51
CA ARG A 18 2.65 -7.94 -7.01
C ARG A 18 3.42 -7.45 -8.22
N LEU A 19 4.75 -7.51 -8.18
CA LEU A 19 5.60 -7.11 -9.29
C LEU A 19 5.37 -7.98 -10.52
N ALA A 20 5.30 -9.30 -10.36
CA ALA A 20 4.98 -10.22 -11.44
C ALA A 20 3.61 -9.92 -12.07
N SER A 21 2.61 -9.55 -11.26
CA SER A 21 1.27 -9.19 -11.77
C SER A 21 1.24 -7.94 -12.66
N ILE A 22 2.23 -7.05 -12.53
CA ILE A 22 2.39 -5.85 -13.37
C ILE A 22 3.49 -6.02 -14.42
N GLY A 23 3.99 -7.25 -14.60
CA GLY A 23 5.00 -7.58 -15.61
C GLY A 23 6.43 -7.22 -15.24
N ILE A 24 6.72 -6.93 -13.96
CA ILE A 24 8.07 -6.65 -13.48
C ILE A 24 8.67 -7.94 -12.90
N ASP A 25 9.78 -8.38 -13.47
CA ASP A 25 10.55 -9.53 -13.01
C ASP A 25 11.81 -9.10 -12.26
N LEU A 26 11.86 -9.38 -10.95
CA LEU A 26 13.00 -9.06 -10.09
C LEU A 26 14.25 -9.89 -10.40
N GLU A 27 14.10 -11.06 -11.04
CA GLU A 27 15.23 -11.94 -11.35
C GLU A 27 16.09 -11.39 -12.49
N GLN A 28 15.63 -10.36 -13.19
CA GLN A 28 16.43 -9.62 -14.17
C GLN A 28 17.45 -8.68 -13.52
N LEU A 29 17.33 -8.40 -12.22
CA LEU A 29 18.28 -7.58 -11.49
C LEU A 29 19.50 -8.40 -11.04
N PRO A 30 20.69 -7.78 -10.96
CA PRO A 30 21.88 -8.43 -10.45
C PRO A 30 21.65 -8.93 -9.01
N ALA A 31 22.17 -10.12 -8.72
CA ALA A 31 22.10 -10.70 -7.38
C ALA A 31 22.90 -9.87 -6.37
N GLY A 32 22.47 -9.88 -5.10
CA GLY A 32 23.14 -9.16 -4.04
C GLY A 32 22.62 -7.72 -3.86
N SER A 33 23.36 -6.96 -3.06
CA SER A 33 23.03 -5.58 -2.69
C SER A 33 23.86 -4.53 -3.44
N ALA A 34 24.97 -4.93 -4.06
CA ALA A 34 25.84 -4.03 -4.79
C ALA A 34 25.18 -3.61 -6.12
N PRO A 35 25.29 -2.33 -6.52
CA PRO A 35 24.89 -1.92 -7.84
C PRO A 35 25.81 -2.54 -8.90
N ASP A 36 25.26 -2.78 -10.08
CA ASP A 36 26.01 -3.20 -11.25
C ASP A 36 27.02 -2.11 -11.66
N PRO A 37 28.31 -2.44 -11.84
CA PRO A 37 29.35 -1.46 -12.12
C PRO A 37 29.26 -0.83 -13.52
N ASP A 38 28.65 -1.54 -14.48
CA ASP A 38 28.61 -1.13 -15.88
C ASP A 38 27.32 -0.36 -16.21
N THR A 39 26.20 -0.78 -15.64
CA THR A 39 24.86 -0.22 -15.90
C THR A 39 24.34 0.67 -14.78
N GLY A 40 24.92 0.58 -13.58
CA GLY A 40 24.41 1.27 -12.39
C GLY A 40 23.11 0.69 -11.84
N SER A 41 22.63 -0.44 -12.38
CA SER A 41 21.39 -1.09 -11.94
C SER A 41 21.51 -1.51 -10.47
N PRO A 42 20.49 -1.27 -9.63
CA PRO A 42 20.56 -1.63 -8.23
C PRO A 42 20.56 -3.16 -8.05
N GLY A 43 21.27 -3.63 -7.04
CA GLY A 43 21.19 -5.02 -6.59
C GLY A 43 19.77 -5.40 -6.18
N ARG A 44 19.35 -6.61 -6.54
CA ARG A 44 18.02 -7.16 -6.23
C ARG A 44 17.68 -7.08 -4.75
N ASP A 45 18.64 -7.35 -3.86
CA ASP A 45 18.40 -7.34 -2.41
C ASP A 45 18.17 -5.92 -1.89
N SER A 46 18.86 -4.94 -2.49
CA SER A 46 18.68 -3.51 -2.18
C SER A 46 17.30 -3.01 -2.63
N VAL A 47 16.79 -3.50 -3.76
CA VAL A 47 15.42 -3.21 -4.23
C VAL A 47 14.39 -3.83 -3.29
N LEU A 48 14.53 -5.11 -2.94
CA LEU A 48 13.62 -5.78 -1.99
C LEU A 48 13.63 -5.10 -0.61
N ALA A 49 14.79 -4.73 -0.08
CA ALA A 49 14.88 -3.99 1.18
C ALA A 49 14.16 -2.64 1.11
N SER A 50 14.34 -1.89 0.02
CA SER A 50 13.68 -0.59 -0.19
C SER A 50 12.15 -0.73 -0.30
N LEU A 51 11.67 -1.73 -1.02
CA LEU A 51 10.24 -2.00 -1.18
C LEU A 51 9.59 -2.44 0.14
N ARG A 52 10.26 -3.27 0.93
CA ARG A 52 9.80 -3.62 2.29
C ARG A 52 9.71 -2.37 3.18
N GLY A 53 10.72 -1.51 3.15
CA GLY A 53 10.71 -0.22 3.85
C GLY A 53 9.49 0.61 3.46
N PHE A 54 9.27 0.79 2.16
CA PHE A 54 8.11 1.51 1.62
C PHE A 54 6.76 0.94 2.08
N MET A 55 6.60 -0.39 2.06
CA MET A 55 5.37 -1.05 2.53
C MET A 55 5.10 -0.78 4.01
N ARG A 56 6.15 -0.78 4.84
CA ARG A 56 6.03 -0.55 6.28
C ARG A 56 5.74 0.91 6.64
N THR A 57 6.31 1.86 5.90
CA THR A 57 6.29 3.28 6.29
C THR A 57 5.27 4.12 5.54
N THR A 58 4.94 3.79 4.29
CA THR A 58 4.17 4.71 3.42
C THR A 58 2.73 4.27 3.24
N VAL A 59 2.46 2.97 3.12
CA VAL A 59 1.12 2.47 2.80
C VAL A 59 0.11 2.81 3.89
N LEU A 60 0.47 2.61 5.16
CA LEU A 60 -0.44 2.90 6.28
C LEU A 60 -0.79 4.39 6.36
N PRO A 61 0.17 5.34 6.36
CA PRO A 61 -0.14 6.76 6.30
C PRO A 61 -1.02 7.16 5.11
N LEU A 62 -0.72 6.66 3.91
CA LEU A 62 -1.52 6.96 2.71
C LEU A 62 -2.93 6.37 2.80
N SER A 63 -3.09 5.17 3.34
CA SER A 63 -4.41 4.56 3.53
C SER A 63 -5.27 5.31 4.53
N SER A 64 -4.63 5.95 5.52
CA SER A 64 -5.30 6.81 6.50
C SER A 64 -5.51 8.25 6.02
N TYR A 65 -4.93 8.61 4.86
CA TYR A 65 -5.04 9.95 4.33
C TYR A 65 -6.49 10.23 3.96
N THR A 66 -7.06 11.20 4.66
CA THR A 66 -8.36 11.77 4.35
C THR A 66 -8.17 13.27 4.15
N PHE A 67 -8.91 13.85 3.20
CA PHE A 67 -9.08 15.29 3.17
C PHE A 67 -9.79 15.68 4.47
N ALA A 68 -9.07 16.29 5.40
CA ALA A 68 -9.56 16.55 6.74
C ALA A 68 -10.76 17.50 6.73
N ALA A 69 -11.84 17.09 7.41
CA ALA A 69 -12.83 17.92 8.11
C ALA A 69 -13.56 19.06 7.36
N ASP A 70 -13.45 19.18 6.04
CA ASP A 70 -14.39 20.04 5.30
C ASP A 70 -15.76 19.37 5.30
N ALA A 71 -16.73 19.98 5.99
CA ALA A 71 -18.10 19.48 6.06
C ALA A 71 -18.71 19.26 4.67
N ARG A 72 -18.24 19.97 3.64
CA ARG A 72 -18.65 19.77 2.24
C ARG A 72 -18.18 18.42 1.65
N LEU A 73 -17.09 17.86 2.16
CA LEU A 73 -16.56 16.56 1.75
C LEU A 73 -17.01 15.41 2.67
N ALA A 74 -17.85 15.69 3.68
CA ALA A 74 -18.34 14.68 4.63
C ALA A 74 -19.08 13.52 3.95
N GLN A 75 -19.69 13.75 2.78
CA GLN A 75 -20.34 12.70 1.99
C GLN A 75 -19.36 11.66 1.43
N GLN A 76 -18.08 12.01 1.24
CA GLN A 76 -17.05 11.06 0.80
C GLN A 76 -16.52 10.20 1.95
N ALA A 77 -16.65 10.69 3.19
CA ALA A 77 -16.24 9.97 4.40
C ALA A 77 -17.34 9.01 4.92
N ALA A 78 -18.61 9.29 4.63
CA ALA A 78 -19.72 8.44 5.03
C ALA A 78 -19.91 7.28 4.04
N PRO A 79 -20.07 6.02 4.50
CA PRO A 79 -20.44 4.92 3.61
C PRO A 79 -21.77 5.23 2.90
N PRO A 80 -21.94 4.85 1.62
CA PRO A 80 -23.17 5.09 0.90
C PRO A 80 -24.37 4.51 1.65
N LYS A 81 -25.29 5.37 2.08
CA LYS A 81 -26.54 4.92 2.69
C LYS A 81 -27.41 4.29 1.60
N LEU A 82 -27.73 3.01 1.73
CA LEU A 82 -28.56 2.29 0.77
C LEU A 82 -29.99 2.85 0.71
N TYR A 83 -30.49 3.40 1.83
CA TYR A 83 -31.84 3.97 1.93
C TYR A 83 -31.87 5.27 2.75
N PRO A 84 -31.50 6.42 2.16
CA PRO A 84 -31.48 7.71 2.86
C PRO A 84 -32.87 8.18 3.32
N SER A 85 -33.93 7.66 2.72
CA SER A 85 -35.33 8.06 2.95
C SER A 85 -35.98 7.47 4.22
N ILE A 86 -35.33 6.51 4.88
CA ILE A 86 -35.90 5.81 6.07
C ILE A 86 -35.35 6.38 7.38
N ASP A 87 -34.23 7.09 7.34
CA ASP A 87 -33.54 7.62 8.53
C ASP A 87 -34.04 9.01 8.97
N VAL A 88 -35.00 9.60 8.25
CA VAL A 88 -35.57 10.90 8.64
C VAL A 88 -36.59 10.71 9.77
N VAL A 89 -36.30 11.30 10.94
CA VAL A 89 -37.27 11.45 12.03
C VAL A 89 -38.40 12.32 11.50
N ARG A 90 -39.62 11.77 11.38
CA ARG A 90 -40.80 12.57 11.06
C ARG A 90 -41.10 13.50 12.23
N GLU A 91 -41.16 14.81 11.97
CA GLU A 91 -41.79 15.76 12.88
C GLU A 91 -43.28 15.40 13.00
N ALA A 92 -43.77 15.40 14.25
CA ALA A 92 -45.14 15.04 14.63
C ALA A 92 -46.09 16.23 14.51
#